data_AF-A0A9W4DN12-F1
#
_entry.id   AF-A0A9W4DN12-F1
#
_cell.length_a   1.000
_cell.length_b   1.000
_cell.length_c   1.000
_cell.angle_alpha   90.00
_cell.angle_beta   90.00
_cell.angle_gamma   90.00
#
_symmetry.space_group_name_H-M   'P 1'
#
loop_
_entity.id
_entity.type
_entity.pdbx_description
1 polymer ?
#
loop_
_entity_poly.entity_id
_entity_poly.type
_entity_poly.pdbx_seq_one_letter_code
_entity_poly.pdbx_strand_id
1 'polypeptide(L)'
;MLRKNQRHAGYQCLSSQVNIRDIKSTMKSACNKLKQRKNKKGFLLFLIKVFKATVTSKPFPETEKFGFPKDAQMDLMPESVPFIHSYNYVVFSPSKCEFLGMVREKTDSGKVSYTSCEKTTWPLDWLEVMDSRSREGYEMEDLEEDCLQNYEFSRVLR
;
A
#
# COMPACT_ATOMS: atom_id res chain seq x y z
N MET A 1 20.16 27.76 -12.16
CA MET A 1 19.88 26.43 -11.59
C MET A 1 18.38 26.27 -11.48
N LEU A 2 17.76 25.51 -12.39
CA LEU A 2 16.31 25.26 -12.38
C LEU A 2 15.95 24.48 -11.11
N ARG A 3 15.17 25.08 -10.21
CA ARG A 3 14.47 24.31 -9.17
C ARG A 3 13.61 23.30 -9.93
N LYS A 4 13.99 22.01 -9.91
CA LYS A 4 13.05 20.94 -10.27
C LYS A 4 11.83 21.18 -9.38
N ASN A 5 10.72 21.60 -9.98
CA ASN A 5 9.45 21.66 -9.27
C ASN A 5 9.16 20.23 -8.83
N GLN A 6 9.50 19.91 -7.59
CA GLN A 6 9.17 18.63 -7.01
C GLN A 6 7.64 18.51 -7.08
N ARG A 7 7.15 17.41 -7.61
CA ARG A 7 5.72 17.09 -7.68
C ARG A 7 5.53 15.84 -6.87
N HIS A 8 4.41 15.75 -6.16
CA HIS A 8 3.99 14.47 -5.64
C HIS A 8 3.64 13.55 -6.80
N ALA A 9 3.94 12.27 -6.60
CA ALA A 9 3.51 11.19 -7.46
C ALA A 9 2.60 10.27 -6.66
N GLY A 10 1.62 9.67 -7.32
CA GLY A 10 0.69 8.76 -6.66
C GLY A 10 -0.48 8.37 -7.55
N TYR A 11 -1.60 8.07 -6.92
CA TYR A 11 -2.80 7.60 -7.58
C TYR A 11 -4.02 8.45 -7.24
N GLN A 12 -4.80 8.80 -8.27
CA GLN A 12 -6.09 9.45 -8.15
C GLN A 12 -7.18 8.38 -8.16
N CYS A 13 -7.83 8.21 -7.02
CA CYS A 13 -9.01 7.38 -6.86
C CYS A 13 -10.25 8.28 -6.77
N LEU A 14 -10.86 8.60 -7.91
CA LEU A 14 -11.94 9.61 -8.03
C LEU A 14 -11.52 10.99 -7.51
N SER A 15 -12.02 11.42 -6.34
CA SER A 15 -11.67 12.69 -5.70
C SER A 15 -10.55 12.57 -4.67
N SER A 16 -10.06 11.36 -4.39
CA SER A 16 -9.02 11.11 -3.39
C SER A 16 -7.66 10.92 -4.06
N GLN A 17 -6.65 11.64 -3.56
CA GLN A 17 -5.24 11.49 -3.94
C GLN A 17 -4.54 10.62 -2.90
N VAL A 18 -3.82 9.60 -3.38
CA VAL A 18 -3.04 8.70 -2.54
C VAL A 18 -1.57 8.84 -2.92
N ASN A 19 -0.75 9.32 -1.99
CA ASN A 19 0.67 9.54 -2.19
C ASN A 19 1.43 8.21 -2.28
N ILE A 20 2.39 8.13 -3.21
CA ILE A 20 3.26 6.96 -3.40
C ILE A 20 3.96 6.50 -2.11
N ARG A 21 4.31 7.42 -1.23
CA ARG A 21 4.92 7.10 0.07
C ARG A 21 3.98 6.29 0.95
N ASP A 22 2.71 6.70 1.02
CA ASP A 22 1.71 6.01 1.83
C ASP A 22 1.44 4.62 1.27
N ILE A 23 1.47 4.47 -0.06
CA ILE A 23 1.37 3.19 -0.75
C ILE A 23 2.53 2.27 -0.33
N LYS A 24 3.78 2.75 -0.44
CA LYS A 24 4.97 1.97 -0.04
C LYS A 24 4.92 1.58 1.44
N SER A 25 4.57 2.53 2.32
CA SER A 25 4.48 2.29 3.75
C SER A 25 3.43 1.21 4.09
N THR A 26 2.23 1.35 3.51
CA THR A 26 1.13 0.39 3.67
C THR A 26 1.53 -0.99 3.15
N MET A 27 2.09 -1.07 1.94
CA MET A 27 2.54 -2.33 1.35
C MET A 27 3.63 -3.00 2.18
N LYS A 28 4.66 -2.26 2.61
CA LYS A 28 5.75 -2.77 3.45
C LYS A 28 5.22 -3.32 4.77
N SER A 29 4.29 -2.60 5.42
CA SER A 29 3.64 -3.04 6.65
C SER A 29 2.84 -4.32 6.43
N ALA A 30 2.00 -4.37 5.39
CA ALA A 30 1.19 -5.53 5.02
C ALA A 30 2.05 -6.76 4.75
N CYS A 31 3.08 -6.61 3.93
CA CYS A 31 3.99 -7.69 3.57
C CYS A 31 4.76 -8.24 4.77
N ASN A 32 5.26 -7.38 5.66
CA ASN A 32 5.93 -7.80 6.88
C ASN A 32 5.00 -8.61 7.79
N LYS A 33 3.75 -8.17 7.96
CA LYS A 33 2.75 -8.90 8.75
C LYS A 33 2.43 -10.28 8.15
N LEU A 34 2.28 -10.37 6.83
CA LEU A 34 2.04 -11.64 6.13
C LEU A 34 3.22 -12.61 6.27
N LYS A 35 4.45 -12.12 6.13
CA LYS A 35 5.66 -12.93 6.34
C LYS A 35 5.76 -13.44 7.78
N GLN A 36 5.50 -12.59 8.78
CA GLN A 36 5.48 -13.00 10.19
C GLN A 36 4.44 -14.08 10.46
N ARG A 37 3.27 -14.03 9.81
CA ARG A 37 2.22 -15.06 9.93
C ARG A 37 2.67 -16.41 9.33
N LYS A 38 3.33 -16.39 8.17
CA LYS A 38 3.86 -17.61 7.53
C LYS A 38 4.99 -18.26 8.35
N ASN A 39 5.84 -17.46 8.99
CA ASN A 39 7.00 -17.96 9.74
C ASN A 39 6.67 -18.51 11.14
N LYS A 40 5.48 -18.22 11.69
CA LYS A 40 5.07 -18.74 13.01
C LYS A 40 4.52 -20.16 12.88
N LYS A 41 5.42 -21.15 13.04
CA LYS A 41 5.09 -22.58 13.19
C LYS A 41 4.11 -22.79 14.36
N GLY A 42 2.95 -23.39 14.08
CA GLY A 42 2.09 -24.22 14.95
C GLY A 42 1.66 -23.71 16.33
N PHE A 43 2.60 -23.34 17.20
CA PHE A 43 2.37 -23.18 18.64
C PHE A 43 2.04 -21.74 19.06
N LEU A 44 2.42 -20.73 18.26
CA LEU A 44 2.19 -19.31 18.58
C LEU A 44 0.95 -18.69 17.90
N LEU A 45 0.17 -19.48 17.15
CA LEU A 45 -1.04 -19.01 16.47
C LEU A 45 -2.19 -18.69 17.46
N PHE A 46 -2.16 -19.28 18.65
CA PHE A 46 -3.19 -19.10 19.68
C PHE A 46 -3.09 -17.74 20.38
N LEU A 47 -1.88 -17.22 20.62
CA LEU A 47 -1.68 -15.91 21.28
C LEU A 47 -1.91 -14.71 20.35
N ILE A 48 -1.73 -14.88 19.02
CA ILE A 48 -2.00 -13.83 18.02
C ILE A 48 -3.51 -13.60 17.83
N LYS A 49 -4.36 -14.59 18.14
CA LYS A 49 -5.81 -14.37 18.16
C LYS A 49 -6.23 -13.38 19.26
N VAL A 50 -5.47 -13.31 20.35
CA VAL A 50 -5.75 -12.41 21.50
C VAL A 50 -5.24 -11.01 21.22
N PHE A 51 -4.02 -10.88 20.71
CA PHE A 51 -3.47 -9.62 20.23
C PHE A 51 -3.74 -9.49 18.74
N LYS A 52 -4.95 -9.03 18.38
CA LYS A 52 -5.33 -8.66 17.01
C LYS A 52 -4.37 -7.60 16.47
N ALA A 53 -3.20 -8.01 15.98
CA ALA A 53 -2.49 -7.26 14.96
C ALA A 53 -3.39 -7.36 13.73
N THR A 54 -4.28 -6.39 13.56
CA THR A 54 -5.24 -6.34 12.46
C THR A 54 -4.43 -6.31 11.17
N VAL A 55 -4.27 -7.49 10.57
CA VAL A 55 -3.88 -7.63 9.18
C VAL A 55 -5.16 -7.36 8.42
N THR A 56 -5.30 -6.14 7.93
CA THR A 56 -6.42 -5.71 7.08
C THR A 56 -6.28 -6.25 5.66
N SER A 57 -5.11 -6.79 5.31
CA SER A 57 -4.85 -7.37 4.00
C SER A 57 -5.73 -8.60 3.73
N LYS A 58 -6.49 -8.54 2.64
CA LYS A 58 -7.42 -9.59 2.16
C LYS A 58 -7.08 -9.99 0.71
N PRO A 59 -7.40 -11.20 0.26
CA PRO A 59 -7.26 -11.57 -1.15
C PRO A 59 -8.05 -10.61 -2.06
N PHE A 60 -7.48 -10.26 -3.21
CA PHE A 60 -8.20 -9.46 -4.21
C PHE A 60 -9.13 -10.37 -5.04
N PRO A 61 -10.45 -10.08 -5.12
CA PRO A 61 -11.42 -10.99 -5.75
C PRO A 61 -11.45 -10.90 -7.28
N GLU A 62 -11.12 -9.76 -7.87
CA GLU A 62 -11.22 -9.52 -9.33
C GLU A 62 -9.87 -9.66 -10.05
N THR A 63 -8.99 -10.57 -9.59
CA THR A 63 -7.62 -10.73 -10.14
C THR A 63 -7.60 -10.89 -11.65
N GLU A 64 -8.44 -11.77 -12.20
CA GLU A 64 -8.49 -12.03 -13.64
C GLU A 64 -8.91 -10.81 -14.46
N LYS A 65 -9.92 -10.06 -13.98
CA LYS A 65 -10.42 -8.85 -14.65
C LYS A 65 -9.36 -7.74 -14.71
N PHE A 66 -8.50 -7.65 -13.70
CA PHE A 66 -7.44 -6.65 -13.61
C PHE A 66 -6.08 -7.15 -14.13
N GLY A 67 -6.00 -8.41 -14.58
CA GLY A 67 -4.74 -9.01 -15.04
C GLY A 67 -3.71 -9.25 -13.92
N PHE A 68 -4.15 -9.29 -12.66
CA PHE A 68 -3.26 -9.50 -11.52
C PHE A 68 -2.97 -10.99 -11.28
N PRO A 69 -1.81 -11.33 -10.68
CA PRO A 69 -1.53 -12.67 -10.19
C PRO A 69 -2.62 -13.20 -9.26
N LYS A 70 -2.85 -14.53 -9.28
CA LYS A 70 -3.87 -15.19 -8.42
C LYS A 70 -3.61 -15.04 -6.93
N ASP A 71 -2.37 -14.77 -6.53
CA ASP A 71 -1.98 -14.55 -5.13
C ASP A 71 -2.12 -13.09 -4.68
N ALA A 72 -2.57 -12.18 -5.55
CA ALA A 72 -2.68 -10.77 -5.23
C ALA A 72 -3.55 -10.52 -3.99
N GLN A 73 -3.05 -9.67 -3.11
CA GLN A 73 -3.75 -9.20 -1.93
C GLN A 73 -3.98 -7.71 -2.04
N MET A 74 -4.99 -7.24 -1.33
CA MET A 74 -5.29 -5.84 -1.18
C MET A 74 -5.29 -5.43 0.28
N ASP A 75 -4.78 -4.25 0.59
CA ASP A 75 -4.83 -3.65 1.93
C ASP A 75 -5.44 -2.26 1.88
N LEU A 76 -6.13 -1.89 2.96
CA LEU A 76 -6.86 -0.62 3.06
C LEU A 76 -5.86 0.52 3.13
N MET A 77 -6.02 1.52 2.26
CA MET A 77 -5.27 2.75 2.37
C MET A 77 -5.89 3.65 3.45
N PRO A 78 -5.07 4.22 4.35
CA PRO A 78 -5.56 5.18 5.33
C PRO A 78 -6.05 6.43 4.59
N GLU A 79 -7.36 6.69 4.66
CA GLU A 79 -7.95 7.94 4.17
C GLU A 79 -8.12 8.91 5.34
N SER A 80 -7.82 10.19 5.11
CA SER A 80 -8.04 11.25 6.09
C SER A 80 -9.53 11.51 6.35
N VAL A 81 -10.39 11.17 5.39
CA VAL A 81 -11.86 11.29 5.50
C VAL A 81 -12.50 10.00 5.02
N PRO A 82 -13.13 9.20 5.90
CA PRO A 82 -13.84 8.00 5.48
C PRO A 82 -15.12 8.39 4.73
N PHE A 83 -15.18 8.11 3.43
CA PHE A 83 -16.45 8.15 2.69
C PHE A 83 -17.25 6.90 3.00
N ILE A 84 -18.51 7.07 3.44
CA ILE A 84 -19.32 6.03 4.13
C ILE A 84 -19.55 4.75 3.30
N HIS A 85 -19.26 4.72 2.00
CA HIS A 85 -19.49 3.55 1.13
C HIS A 85 -18.37 3.26 0.11
N SER A 86 -17.19 3.82 0.31
CA SER A 86 -16.07 3.58 -0.61
C SER A 86 -14.73 3.63 0.09
N TYR A 87 -13.84 2.73 -0.30
CA TYR A 87 -12.52 2.59 0.28
C TYR A 87 -11.48 2.44 -0.81
N ASN A 88 -10.35 3.12 -0.67
CA ASN A 88 -9.18 2.92 -1.51
C ASN A 88 -8.34 1.75 -0.97
N TYR A 89 -7.87 0.91 -1.87
CA TYR A 89 -7.00 -0.22 -1.56
C TYR A 89 -5.76 -0.21 -2.44
N VAL A 90 -4.63 -0.54 -1.82
CA VAL A 90 -3.41 -0.92 -2.54
C VAL A 90 -3.47 -2.41 -2.84
N VAL A 91 -3.22 -2.80 -4.10
CA VAL A 91 -3.11 -4.19 -4.53
C VAL A 91 -1.64 -4.53 -4.74
N PHE A 92 -1.20 -5.65 -4.17
CA PHE A 92 0.20 -6.07 -4.19
C PHE A 92 0.32 -7.59 -4.28
N SER A 93 1.43 -8.06 -4.84
CA SER A 93 1.79 -9.48 -4.81
C SER A 93 2.48 -9.79 -3.47
N PRO A 94 1.93 -10.65 -2.61
CA PRO A 94 2.52 -10.95 -1.30
C PRO A 94 3.76 -11.86 -1.40
N SER A 95 3.95 -12.57 -2.50
CA SER A 95 5.12 -13.43 -2.73
C SER A 95 6.37 -12.59 -3.03
N LYS A 96 6.22 -11.57 -3.87
CA LYS A 96 7.28 -10.63 -4.25
C LYS A 96 7.31 -9.34 -3.44
N CYS A 97 6.24 -9.05 -2.70
CA CYS A 97 6.01 -7.74 -2.08
C CYS A 97 6.09 -6.59 -3.09
N GLU A 98 5.47 -6.82 -4.23
CA GLU A 98 5.49 -5.95 -5.40
C GLU A 98 4.15 -5.24 -5.55
N PHE A 99 4.21 -3.94 -5.84
CA PHE A 99 3.02 -3.14 -6.08
C PHE A 99 2.39 -3.51 -7.43
N LEU A 100 1.09 -3.77 -7.46
CA LEU A 100 0.36 -4.13 -8.68
C LEU A 100 -0.57 -3.01 -9.16
N GLY A 101 -1.13 -2.24 -8.23
CA GLY A 101 -2.04 -1.16 -8.57
C GLY A 101 -2.81 -0.62 -7.39
N MET A 102 -3.61 0.40 -7.67
CA MET A 102 -4.55 0.99 -6.74
C MET A 102 -5.96 0.78 -7.26
N VAL A 103 -6.86 0.38 -6.37
CA VAL A 103 -8.28 0.17 -6.70
C VAL A 103 -9.17 0.86 -5.68
N ARG A 104 -10.31 1.36 -6.13
CA ARG A 104 -11.37 1.85 -5.27
C ARG A 104 -12.50 0.84 -5.22
N GLU A 105 -12.84 0.41 -4.03
CA GLU A 105 -14.03 -0.38 -3.74
C GLU A 105 -15.21 0.57 -3.60
N LYS A 106 -16.30 0.27 -4.31
CA LYS A 106 -17.57 0.96 -4.19
C LYS A 106 -18.67 -0.05 -3.92
N THR A 107 -19.49 0.22 -2.91
CA THR A 107 -20.66 -0.61 -2.60
C THR A 107 -21.93 0.13 -3.02
N ASP A 108 -22.56 -0.33 -4.09
CA ASP A 108 -23.82 0.21 -4.60
C ASP A 108 -24.91 -0.86 -4.45
N SER A 109 -25.97 -0.54 -3.71
CA SER A 109 -27.13 -1.43 -3.52
C SER A 109 -26.77 -2.86 -3.09
N GLY A 110 -25.74 -3.00 -2.24
CA GLY A 110 -25.25 -4.29 -1.73
C GLY A 110 -24.31 -5.06 -2.67
N LYS A 111 -24.02 -4.52 -3.86
CA LYS A 111 -23.02 -5.08 -4.78
C LYS A 111 -21.70 -4.32 -4.61
N VAL A 112 -20.63 -5.08 -4.41
CA VAL A 112 -19.27 -4.55 -4.37
C VAL A 112 -18.70 -4.54 -5.78
N SER A 113 -18.10 -3.42 -6.17
CA SER A 113 -17.40 -3.26 -7.43
C SER A 113 -16.05 -2.59 -7.21
N TYR A 114 -15.08 -2.93 -8.05
CA TYR A 114 -13.74 -2.35 -8.02
C TYR A 114 -13.47 -1.56 -9.29
N THR A 115 -12.87 -0.37 -9.13
CA THR A 115 -12.43 0.50 -10.23
C THR A 115 -10.95 0.81 -10.05
N SER A 116 -10.16 0.73 -11.12
CA SER A 116 -8.73 1.10 -11.08
C SER A 116 -8.58 2.60 -10.85
N CYS A 117 -7.61 2.98 -10.02
CA CYS A 117 -7.20 4.37 -9.85
C CYS A 117 -6.15 4.75 -10.91
N GLU A 118 -6.14 6.02 -11.29
CA GLU A 118 -5.23 6.53 -12.32
C GLU A 118 -3.94 7.05 -11.70
N LYS A 119 -2.80 6.75 -12.34
CA LYS A 119 -1.50 7.30 -11.98
C LYS A 119 -1.51 8.80 -12.25
N THR A 120 -1.15 9.62 -11.26
CA THR A 120 -1.19 11.08 -11.39
C THR A 120 0.00 11.74 -10.68
N THR A 121 0.21 13.03 -10.98
CA THR A 121 1.16 13.89 -10.27
C THR A 121 0.50 15.22 -9.92
N TRP A 122 0.82 15.78 -8.75
CA TRP A 122 0.26 17.06 -8.30
C TRP A 122 1.35 17.94 -7.68
N PRO A 123 1.17 19.28 -7.67
CA PRO A 123 2.15 20.18 -7.07
C PRO A 123 2.31 19.92 -5.57
N LEU A 124 3.54 20.08 -5.06
CA LEU A 124 3.79 20.18 -3.61
C LEU A 124 3.07 21.41 -3.05
N ASP A 125 2.27 21.22 -2.01
CA ASP A 125 1.77 22.34 -1.23
C ASP A 125 2.90 22.91 -0.36
N TRP A 126 2.93 24.23 -0.18
CA TRP A 126 4.00 24.93 0.54
C TRP A 126 4.11 24.50 2.00
N LEU A 127 3.00 24.04 2.61
CA LEU A 127 2.97 23.45 3.95
C LEU A 127 3.75 22.13 4.02
N GLU A 128 3.73 21.34 2.96
CA GLU A 128 4.43 20.05 2.91
C GLU A 128 5.92 20.21 2.64
N VAL A 129 6.34 21.26 1.92
CA VAL A 129 7.76 21.60 1.69
C VAL A 129 8.53 21.83 3.01
N MET A 130 7.83 22.23 4.07
CA MET A 130 8.41 22.50 5.38
C MET A 130 8.54 21.23 6.25
N ASP A 131 7.91 20.12 5.88
CA ASP A 131 8.12 18.84 6.55
C ASP A 131 9.41 18.18 6.03
N SER A 132 10.37 17.97 6.92
CA SER A 132 11.65 17.27 6.62
C SER A 132 11.46 15.89 5.98
N ARG A 133 10.31 15.25 6.22
CA ARG A 133 9.97 13.96 5.62
C ARG A 133 9.63 14.08 4.14
N SER A 134 9.35 15.28 3.63
CA SER A 134 8.94 15.59 2.26
C SER A 134 10.09 15.66 1.26
N ARG A 135 11.24 15.02 1.55
CA ARG A 135 12.34 14.87 0.57
C ARG A 135 12.60 13.41 0.20
N GLU A 136 11.99 12.45 0.89
CA GLU A 136 12.15 11.01 0.64
C GLU A 136 10.94 10.46 -0.13
N GLY A 137 11.17 9.88 -1.33
CA GLY A 137 10.21 9.01 -2.02
C GLY A 137 9.29 9.68 -3.07
N TYR A 138 9.78 10.64 -3.85
CA TYR A 138 9.01 11.34 -4.89
C TYR A 138 9.06 10.69 -6.27
N GLU A 139 9.85 9.63 -6.44
CA GLU A 139 10.07 9.02 -7.75
C GLU A 139 9.17 7.78 -7.91
N MET A 140 8.48 7.74 -9.04
CA MET A 140 7.57 6.64 -9.41
C MET A 140 8.32 5.35 -9.75
N GLU A 141 9.60 5.48 -10.10
CA GLU A 141 10.52 4.37 -10.34
C GLU A 141 10.77 3.55 -9.06
N ASP A 142 10.64 4.14 -7.88
CA ASP A 142 10.87 3.44 -6.61
C ASP A 142 9.78 2.41 -6.24
N LEU A 143 8.65 2.33 -6.97
CA LEU A 143 7.65 1.27 -6.75
C LEU A 143 8.08 -0.05 -7.40
N GLU A 144 8.99 0.00 -8.38
CA GLU A 144 9.50 -1.17 -9.10
C GLU A 144 10.71 -1.80 -8.37
N GLU A 145 11.36 -1.08 -7.46
CA GLU A 145 12.52 -1.55 -6.71
C GLU A 145 12.45 -1.21 -5.21
N ASP A 146 11.55 -1.82 -4.44
CA ASP A 146 11.83 -1.89 -3.00
C ASP A 146 11.03 -2.94 -2.21
N CYS A 147 11.67 -4.09 -1.97
CA CYS A 147 11.36 -4.94 -0.81
C CYS A 147 12.54 -5.82 -0.36
N LEU A 148 13.78 -5.30 -0.42
CA LEU A 148 14.97 -6.05 0.02
C LEU A 148 15.83 -5.39 1.12
N GLN A 149 15.65 -4.12 1.48
CA GLN A 149 16.67 -3.43 2.30
C GLN A 149 16.60 -3.54 3.83
N ASN A 150 15.77 -4.37 4.46
CA ASN A 150 15.79 -4.51 5.93
C ASN A 150 16.21 -5.90 6.45
N TYR A 151 16.99 -6.67 5.68
CA TYR A 151 17.51 -7.96 6.15
C TYR A 151 18.93 -7.92 6.75
N GLU A 152 19.66 -6.80 6.68
CA GLU A 152 21.05 -6.76 7.19
C GLU A 152 21.21 -6.32 8.65
N PHE A 153 20.26 -5.59 9.25
CA PHE A 153 20.45 -5.13 10.64
C PHE A 153 20.23 -6.21 11.72
N SER A 154 19.59 -7.34 11.38
CA SER A 154 19.29 -8.41 12.36
C SER A 154 20.32 -9.55 12.36
N ARG A 155 21.40 -9.48 11.56
CA ARG A 155 22.47 -10.49 11.56
C ARG A 155 23.74 -10.10 12.32
N VAL A 156 23.86 -8.87 12.81
CA VAL A 156 25.05 -8.38 13.53
C VAL A 156 24.96 -8.60 15.05
N LEU A 157 23.88 -9.21 15.56
CA LEU A 157 23.71 -9.50 16.99
C LEU A 157 23.47 -11.00 17.27
N ARG A 158 24.27 -11.89 16.66
CA ARG A 158 24.44 -13.26 17.13
C ARG A 158 25.90 -13.60 17.28
#